data_AF-A0A966F8X2-F1
#
_entry.id   AF-A0A966F8X2-F1
#
_cell.length_a   1.000
_cell.length_b   1.000
_cell.length_c   1.000
_cell.angle_alpha   90.00
_cell.angle_beta   90.00
_cell.angle_gamma   90.00
#
_symmetry.space_group_name_H-M   'P 1'
#
loop_
_entity.id
_entity.type
_entity.pdbx_description
1 polymer ?
#
loop_
_entity_poly.entity_id
_entity_poly.type
_entity_poly.pdbx_seq_one_letter_code
_entity_poly.pdbx_strand_id
1 'polypeptide(L)'
;MARVGHLIRRKQREIERITRILRACFDPDQVQAPAPGSIRRIILIGPYARRSWYEDKKTLGFSDYEFWVVVNHSLFAEERCWQRARDVIGSELGDRCAVDLEIYSKADIRIAKAERDTFILDRVEAGITLYRASRDAPLHSGERRELGS
;
A
#
# COMPACT_ATOMS: atom_id res chain seq x y z
N MET A 1 -10.67 5.43 1.82
CA MET A 1 -9.91 4.99 0.62
C MET A 1 -10.10 5.97 -0.54
N ALA A 2 -9.01 6.50 -1.09
CA ALA A 2 -9.06 7.23 -2.36
C ALA A 2 -9.46 6.27 -3.50
N ARG A 3 -10.22 6.76 -4.48
CA ARG A 3 -10.72 5.94 -5.58
C ARG A 3 -9.91 6.18 -6.84
N VAL A 4 -9.44 5.12 -7.49
CA VAL A 4 -8.89 5.12 -8.85
C VAL A 4 -10.00 5.20 -9.90
N GLY A 5 -10.90 6.17 -9.73
CA GLY A 5 -12.15 6.27 -10.47
C GLY A 5 -11.99 6.53 -11.97
N HIS A 6 -10.80 6.98 -12.40
CA HIS A 6 -10.44 7.18 -13.79
C HIS A 6 -10.15 5.87 -14.54
N LEU A 7 -9.90 4.77 -13.85
CA LEU A 7 -9.66 3.46 -14.48
C LEU A 7 -10.96 2.73 -14.76
N ILE A 8 -10.95 1.70 -15.60
CA ILE A 8 -12.11 0.82 -15.79
C ILE A 8 -12.44 0.02 -14.52
N ARG A 9 -13.69 -0.45 -14.41
CA ARG A 9 -14.19 -1.17 -13.23
C ARG A 9 -13.38 -2.42 -12.87
N ARG A 10 -12.81 -3.14 -13.85
CA ARG A 10 -11.95 -4.31 -13.58
C ARG A 10 -10.74 -3.92 -12.74
N LYS A 11 -9.96 -2.96 -13.21
CA LYS A 11 -8.73 -2.49 -12.54
C LYS A 11 -9.00 -1.85 -11.19
N GLN A 12 -10.10 -1.09 -11.08
CA GLN A 12 -10.55 -0.56 -9.79
C GLN A 12 -10.71 -1.67 -8.74
N ARG A 13 -11.37 -2.79 -9.11
CA ARG A 13 -11.59 -3.93 -8.21
C ARG A 13 -10.29 -4.67 -7.89
N GLU A 14 -9.41 -4.86 -8.86
CA GLU A 14 -8.11 -5.51 -8.66
C GLU A 14 -7.26 -4.70 -7.69
N ILE A 15 -7.10 -3.40 -7.92
CA ILE A 15 -6.33 -2.49 -7.04
C ILE A 15 -6.93 -2.46 -5.63
N GLU A 16 -8.25 -2.40 -5.52
CA GLU A 16 -8.93 -2.47 -4.22
C GLU A 16 -8.69 -3.81 -3.52
N ARG A 17 -8.75 -4.92 -4.26
CA ARG A 17 -8.50 -6.26 -3.73
C ARG A 17 -7.07 -6.40 -3.23
N ILE A 18 -6.07 -5.99 -4.02
CA ILE A 18 -4.65 -5.98 -3.64
C ILE A 18 -4.46 -5.17 -2.35
N THR A 19 -5.02 -3.96 -2.29
CA THR A 19 -4.94 -3.11 -1.09
C THR A 19 -5.52 -3.79 0.15
N ARG A 20 -6.63 -4.51 0.02
CA ARG A 20 -7.23 -5.26 1.14
C ARG A 20 -6.34 -6.43 1.56
N ILE A 21 -5.78 -7.18 0.62
CA ILE A 21 -4.87 -8.30 0.90
C ILE A 21 -3.63 -7.80 1.64
N LEU A 22 -2.98 -6.74 1.14
CA LEU A 22 -1.82 -6.13 1.80
C LEU A 22 -2.10 -5.75 3.25
N ARG A 23 -3.30 -5.24 3.55
CA ARG A 23 -3.68 -4.89 4.92
C ARG A 23 -4.01 -6.10 5.78
N ALA A 24 -4.67 -7.10 5.23
CA ALA A 24 -5.15 -8.26 5.96
C ALA A 24 -4.05 -9.31 6.20
N CYS A 25 -3.06 -9.37 5.32
CA CYS A 25 -1.99 -10.38 5.34
C CYS A 25 -0.64 -9.82 5.77
N PHE A 26 -0.55 -8.53 6.14
CA PHE A 26 0.63 -8.00 6.82
C PHE A 26 0.78 -8.67 8.18
N ASP A 27 1.90 -9.37 8.37
CA ASP A 27 2.18 -10.15 9.57
C ASP A 27 3.41 -9.57 10.31
N PRO A 28 3.19 -8.64 11.26
CA PRO A 28 4.27 -8.03 12.01
C PRO A 28 4.91 -8.98 13.03
N ASP A 29 4.29 -10.12 13.35
CA ASP A 29 4.78 -11.03 14.39
C ASP A 29 5.96 -11.90 13.89
N GLN A 30 6.25 -11.84 12.59
CA GLN A 30 7.42 -12.48 11.96
C GLN A 30 8.77 -11.85 12.38
N VAL A 31 8.75 -10.66 12.99
CA VAL A 31 9.93 -9.90 13.41
C VAL A 31 9.80 -9.43 14.86
N GLN A 32 10.90 -9.39 15.59
CA GLN A 32 10.93 -8.74 16.91
C GLN A 32 11.33 -7.28 16.75
N ALA A 33 10.38 -6.36 16.96
CA ALA A 33 10.57 -4.93 16.79
C ALA A 33 10.26 -4.15 18.09
N PRO A 34 10.84 -2.95 18.29
CA PRO A 34 10.64 -2.15 19.50
C PRO A 34 9.25 -1.53 19.63
N ALA A 35 8.38 -1.68 18.63
CA ALA A 35 7.02 -1.17 18.62
C ALA A 35 6.11 -2.06 17.75
N PRO A 36 4.79 -2.12 18.01
CA PRO A 36 3.85 -2.86 17.17
C PRO A 36 3.90 -2.43 15.71
N GLY A 37 3.83 -3.41 14.80
CA GLY A 37 3.86 -3.15 13.36
C GLY A 37 2.62 -2.45 12.87
N SER A 38 2.81 -1.43 12.02
CA SER A 38 1.70 -0.73 11.39
C SER A 38 2.05 -0.25 9.99
N ILE A 39 1.14 -0.56 9.06
CA ILE A 39 1.11 0.07 7.74
C ILE A 39 0.69 1.53 7.93
N ARG A 40 1.52 2.46 7.48
CA ARG A 40 1.24 3.90 7.47
C ARG A 40 0.56 4.34 6.18
N ARG A 41 1.03 3.83 5.04
CA ARG A 41 0.47 4.14 3.71
C ARG A 41 0.54 2.94 2.79
N ILE A 42 -0.42 2.86 1.87
CA ILE A 42 -0.34 2.03 0.66
C ILE A 42 -0.58 2.98 -0.51
N ILE A 43 0.31 2.95 -1.50
CA ILE A 43 0.34 3.92 -2.60
C ILE A 43 0.40 3.13 -3.91
N LEU A 44 -0.48 3.45 -4.85
CA LEU A 44 -0.36 2.99 -6.23
C LEU A 44 0.64 3.88 -6.96
N ILE A 45 1.62 3.27 -7.62
CA ILE A 45 2.65 3.94 -8.38
C ILE A 45 2.47 3.67 -9.88
N GLY A 46 3.16 4.47 -10.69
CA GLY A 46 3.28 4.23 -12.12
C GLY A 46 2.07 4.67 -12.95
N PRO A 47 1.87 4.07 -14.12
CA PRO A 47 0.92 4.57 -15.13
C PRO A 47 -0.52 4.63 -14.61
N TYR A 48 -0.95 3.65 -13.83
CA TYR A 48 -2.31 3.57 -13.31
C TYR A 48 -2.64 4.62 -12.25
N ALA A 49 -1.63 5.25 -11.64
CA ALA A 49 -1.81 6.39 -10.76
C ALA A 49 -2.04 7.71 -11.51
N ARG A 50 -1.71 7.77 -12.81
CA ARG A 50 -1.88 8.99 -13.63
C ARG A 50 -3.34 9.15 -14.05
N ARG A 51 -3.95 10.29 -13.72
CA ARG A 51 -5.35 10.59 -14.09
C ARG A 51 -5.58 10.69 -15.60
N SER A 52 -4.55 11.02 -16.36
CA SER A 52 -4.56 11.09 -17.82
C SER A 52 -4.24 9.74 -18.50
N TRP A 53 -4.11 8.66 -17.73
CA TRP A 53 -3.83 7.35 -18.29
C TRP A 53 -4.92 6.92 -19.27
N TYR A 54 -4.52 6.62 -20.50
CA TYR A 54 -5.38 6.12 -21.55
C TYR A 54 -5.11 4.63 -21.76
N GLU A 55 -6.19 3.84 -21.80
CA GLU A 55 -6.11 2.40 -21.90
C GLU A 55 -6.25 1.97 -23.37
N ASP A 56 -5.23 1.27 -23.88
CA ASP A 56 -5.27 0.66 -25.20
C ASP A 56 -5.78 -0.80 -25.14
N LYS A 57 -6.10 -1.40 -26.29
CA LYS A 57 -6.59 -2.79 -26.34
C LYS A 57 -5.60 -3.81 -25.77
N LYS A 58 -4.30 -3.49 -25.72
CA LYS A 58 -3.25 -4.38 -25.21
C LYS A 58 -3.22 -4.40 -23.68
N THR A 59 -3.40 -3.23 -23.06
CA THR A 59 -3.42 -3.04 -21.60
C THR A 59 -4.74 -3.49 -20.93
N LEU A 60 -5.75 -3.88 -21.71
CA LEU A 60 -6.99 -4.47 -21.20
C LEU A 60 -6.86 -5.95 -20.80
N GLY A 61 -5.88 -6.69 -21.32
CA GLY A 61 -5.74 -8.13 -21.11
C GLY A 61 -5.07 -8.48 -19.78
N PHE A 62 -3.84 -8.04 -19.59
CA PHE A 62 -3.03 -8.26 -18.39
C PHE A 62 -2.51 -6.92 -17.86
N SER A 63 -2.35 -6.77 -16.55
CA SER A 63 -1.94 -5.50 -15.94
C SER A 63 -0.78 -5.70 -14.98
N ASP A 64 0.18 -4.77 -14.98
CA ASP A 64 1.30 -4.78 -14.05
C ASP A 64 1.11 -3.61 -13.09
N TYR A 65 0.78 -3.92 -11.84
CA TYR A 65 0.54 -2.89 -10.83
C TYR A 65 1.76 -2.75 -9.92
N GLU A 66 2.14 -1.51 -9.64
CA GLU A 66 3.22 -1.20 -8.71
C GLU A 66 2.61 -0.61 -7.43
N PHE A 67 2.91 -1.24 -6.30
CA PHE A 67 2.45 -0.83 -4.98
C PHE A 67 3.63 -0.52 -4.08
N TRP A 68 3.62 0.68 -3.50
CA TRP A 68 4.55 1.05 -2.45
C TRP A 68 3.84 1.09 -1.11
N VAL A 69 4.38 0.39 -0.14
CA VAL A 69 3.87 0.37 1.24
C VAL A 69 4.86 1.10 2.14
N VAL A 70 4.35 1.99 2.99
CA VAL A 70 5.16 2.63 4.02
C VAL A 70 4.79 2.07 5.39
N VAL A 71 5.74 1.45 6.10
CA VAL A 71 5.59 0.92 7.46
C VAL A 71 6.23 1.84 8.50
N ASN A 72 5.89 1.63 9.78
CA ASN A 72 6.38 2.45 10.88
C ASN A 72 7.85 2.20 11.27
N HIS A 73 8.40 1.03 10.97
CA HIS A 73 9.76 0.62 11.36
C HIS A 73 10.40 -0.25 10.27
N SER A 74 11.73 -0.17 10.10
CA SER A 74 12.48 -0.86 9.03
C SER A 74 12.36 -2.39 9.09
N LEU A 75 12.34 -2.98 10.29
CA LEU A 75 12.12 -4.42 10.47
C LEU A 75 10.81 -4.92 9.83
N PHE A 76 9.77 -4.09 9.75
CA PHE A 76 8.51 -4.48 9.09
C PHE A 76 8.57 -4.37 7.55
N ALA A 77 9.68 -3.91 6.98
CA ALA A 77 9.94 -3.96 5.55
C ALA A 77 10.54 -5.30 5.11
N GLU A 78 10.90 -6.17 6.06
CA GLU A 78 11.44 -7.48 5.75
C GLU A 78 10.43 -8.40 5.05
N GLU A 79 10.92 -9.18 4.10
CA GLU A 79 10.12 -10.04 3.22
C GLU A 79 9.15 -10.96 3.97
N ARG A 80 9.60 -11.54 5.08
CA ARG A 80 8.80 -12.43 5.93
C ARG A 80 7.48 -11.81 6.41
N CYS A 81 7.43 -10.51 6.64
CA CYS A 81 6.19 -9.83 7.07
C CYS A 81 5.13 -9.75 5.95
N TRP A 82 5.54 -10.01 4.70
CA TRP A 82 4.74 -9.79 3.49
C TRP A 82 4.55 -11.03 2.64
N GLN A 83 5.25 -12.13 2.96
CA GLN A 83 5.18 -13.39 2.21
C GLN A 83 3.74 -13.86 2.03
N ARG A 84 2.95 -13.88 3.11
CA ARG A 84 1.53 -14.26 3.06
C ARG A 84 0.72 -13.36 2.12
N ALA A 85 0.99 -12.06 2.11
CA ALA A 85 0.30 -11.14 1.21
C ALA A 85 0.65 -11.42 -0.25
N ARG A 86 1.93 -11.69 -0.56
CA ARG A 86 2.38 -12.05 -1.90
C ARG A 86 1.77 -13.37 -2.37
N ASP A 87 1.71 -14.38 -1.51
CA ASP A 87 1.13 -15.69 -1.83
C ASP A 87 -0.37 -15.56 -2.17
N VAL A 88 -1.12 -14.81 -1.35
CA VAL A 88 -2.56 -14.59 -1.57
C VAL A 88 -2.80 -13.76 -2.84
N ILE A 89 -1.97 -12.75 -3.11
CA ILE A 89 -2.05 -11.98 -4.37
C ILE A 89 -1.79 -12.89 -5.57
N GLY A 90 -0.71 -13.67 -5.54
CA GLY A 90 -0.35 -14.59 -6.62
C GLY A 90 -1.46 -15.61 -6.89
N SER A 91 -2.01 -16.21 -5.83
CA SER A 91 -3.10 -17.18 -5.94
C SER A 91 -4.40 -16.59 -6.47
N GLU A 92 -4.79 -15.38 -6.03
CA GLU A 92 -6.08 -14.80 -6.41
C GLU A 92 -6.04 -14.00 -7.72
N LEU A 93 -4.90 -13.43 -8.07
CA LEU A 93 -4.79 -12.40 -9.11
C LEU A 93 -3.70 -12.69 -10.16
N GLY A 94 -2.87 -13.72 -9.98
CA GLY A 94 -1.72 -14.00 -10.84
C GLY A 94 -2.06 -14.15 -12.32
N ASP A 95 -3.23 -14.69 -12.67
CA ASP A 95 -3.67 -14.84 -14.06
C ASP A 95 -4.20 -13.53 -14.69
N ARG A 96 -4.40 -12.49 -13.88
CA ARG A 96 -5.03 -11.22 -14.29
C ARG A 96 -4.06 -10.04 -14.27
N CYS A 97 -3.11 -10.07 -13.33
CA CYS A 97 -2.13 -9.02 -13.15
C CYS A 97 -0.87 -9.50 -12.43
N ALA A 98 0.26 -8.89 -12.75
CA ALA A 98 1.45 -8.92 -11.91
C ALA A 98 1.37 -7.79 -10.88
N VAL A 99 1.98 -8.00 -9.72
CA VAL A 99 2.09 -6.99 -8.67
C VAL A 99 3.54 -6.86 -8.25
N ASP A 100 4.11 -5.69 -8.52
CA ASP A 100 5.37 -5.27 -7.93
C ASP A 100 5.08 -4.59 -6.59
N LEU A 101 5.80 -5.01 -5.55
CA LEU A 101 5.55 -4.61 -4.16
C LEU A 101 6.86 -4.21 -3.48
N GLU A 102 7.02 -2.91 -3.29
CA GLU A 102 8.13 -2.33 -2.55
C GLU A 102 7.69 -1.85 -1.17
N ILE A 103 8.47 -2.16 -0.15
CA ILE A 103 8.18 -1.79 1.24
C ILE A 103 9.25 -0.82 1.73
N TYR A 104 8.81 0.37 2.13
CA TYR A 104 9.62 1.40 2.73
C TYR A 104 9.25 1.58 4.19
N SER A 105 10.21 1.93 5.01
CA SER A 105 9.98 2.39 6.37
C SER A 105 9.83 3.91 6.44
N LYS A 106 9.29 4.40 7.56
CA LYS A 106 9.31 5.83 7.88
C LYS A 106 10.74 6.38 7.91
N ALA A 107 11.75 5.57 8.23
CA ALA A 107 13.14 6.01 8.20
C ALA A 107 13.61 6.26 6.76
N ASP A 108 13.30 5.35 5.83
CA ASP A 108 13.68 5.48 4.42
C ASP A 108 13.07 6.73 3.79
N ILE A 109 11.79 7.00 4.07
CA ILE A 109 11.13 8.22 3.61
C ILE A 109 11.75 9.49 4.23
N ARG A 110 12.30 9.42 5.44
CA ARG A 110 13.03 10.56 6.04
C ARG A 110 14.39 10.76 5.38
N ILE A 111 15.10 9.68 5.08
CA ILE A 111 16.41 9.71 4.40
C ILE A 111 16.23 10.30 3.00
N ALA A 112 15.28 9.78 2.22
CA ALA A 112 14.95 10.30 0.89
C ALA A 112 14.66 11.82 0.90
N LYS A 113 13.97 12.31 1.93
CA LYS A 113 13.73 13.75 2.11
C LYS A 113 15.00 14.53 2.44
N ALA A 114 15.84 14.01 3.33
CA ALA A 114 17.08 14.67 3.74
C ALA A 114 18.06 14.77 2.57
N GLU A 115 18.13 13.71 1.76
CA GLU A 115 19.01 13.60 0.60
C GLU A 115 18.43 14.22 -0.68
N ARG A 116 17.17 14.67 -0.64
CA ARG A 116 16.42 15.16 -1.81
C ARG A 116 16.38 14.14 -2.95
N ASP A 117 16.20 12.88 -2.59
CA ASP A 117 16.07 11.78 -3.55
C ASP A 117 14.75 11.93 -4.33
N THR A 118 14.86 12.47 -5.54
CA THR A 118 13.73 12.69 -6.43
C THR A 118 13.13 11.38 -6.94
N PHE A 119 13.86 10.27 -6.95
CA PHE A 119 13.31 8.98 -7.40
C PHE A 119 12.16 8.54 -6.51
N ILE A 120 12.37 8.60 -5.18
CA ILE A 120 11.36 8.23 -4.17
C ILE A 120 10.32 9.31 -4.02
N LEU A 121 10.74 10.57 -3.88
CA LEU A 121 9.84 11.67 -3.56
C LEU A 121 8.84 11.95 -4.68
N ASP A 122 9.30 12.02 -5.93
CA ASP A 122 8.42 12.32 -7.07
C ASP A 122 7.42 11.18 -7.31
N ARG A 123 7.82 9.92 -7.10
CA ARG A 123 6.93 8.75 -7.20
C ARG A 123 5.86 8.76 -6.12
N VAL A 124 6.24 9.03 -4.87
CA VAL A 124 5.29 9.14 -3.75
C VAL A 124 4.32 10.29 -3.96
N GLU A 125 4.77 11.41 -4.53
CA GLU A 125 3.93 12.56 -4.85
C GLU A 125 2.99 12.30 -6.03
N ALA A 126 3.48 11.70 -7.10
CA ALA A 126 2.69 11.36 -8.28
C ALA A 126 1.72 10.18 -8.04
N GLY A 127 2.00 9.35 -7.04
CA GLY A 127 1.22 8.17 -6.70
C GLY A 127 -0.15 8.47 -6.08
N ILE A 128 -1.07 7.50 -6.15
CA ILE A 128 -2.38 7.60 -5.48
C ILE A 128 -2.30 6.88 -4.14
N THR A 129 -2.48 7.60 -3.03
CA THR A 129 -2.57 6.98 -1.70
C THR A 129 -3.91 6.23 -1.56
N LEU A 130 -3.88 4.91 -1.59
CA LEU A 130 -5.04 4.03 -1.47
C LEU A 130 -5.47 3.82 -0.01
N TYR A 131 -4.50 3.79 0.91
CA TYR A 131 -4.70 3.69 2.35
C TYR A 131 -3.77 4.65 3.09
N ARG A 132 -4.28 5.32 4.13
CA ARG A 132 -3.48 6.10 5.08
C ARG A 132 -3.98 5.86 6.49
N ALA A 133 -3.12 5.37 7.38
CA ALA A 133 -3.50 5.02 8.75
C ALA A 133 -4.18 6.17 9.52
N SER A 134 -3.72 7.41 9.36
CA SER A 134 -4.32 8.58 10.04
C SER A 134 -5.77 8.89 9.60
N ARG A 135 -6.24 8.29 8.50
CA ARG A 135 -7.57 8.53 7.93
C ARG A 135 -8.43 7.27 7.91
N ASP A 136 -7.82 6.12 7.63
CA ASP A 136 -8.50 4.86 7.32
C ASP A 136 -8.29 3.80 8.43
N ALA A 137 -7.57 4.11 9.52
CA ALA A 137 -7.63 3.28 10.72
C ALA A 137 -9.08 3.24 11.21
N PRO A 138 -9.56 2.11 11.75
CA PRO A 138 -10.80 2.12 12.51
C PRO A 138 -10.67 3.25 13.53
N LEU A 139 -11.64 4.18 13.56
CA LEU A 139 -11.78 5.06 14.71
C LEU A 139 -11.83 4.11 15.89
N HIS A 140 -10.80 4.12 16.74
CA HIS A 140 -10.90 3.43 18.02
C HIS A 140 -12.23 3.89 18.62
N SER A 141 -13.10 2.93 18.90
CA SER A 141 -14.30 3.11 19.70
C SER A 141 -13.90 3.89 20.95
N GLY A 142 -14.20 5.18 20.93
CA GLY A 142 -14.13 6.02 22.11
C GLY A 142 -15.24 5.58 23.04
N GLU A 143 -14.90 4.77 24.02
CA GLU A 143 -15.67 4.50 25.23
C GLU A 143 -14.66 4.27 26.36
N ARG A 144 -14.68 4.94 27.50
CA ARG A 144 -15.44 6.10 27.98
C ARG A 144 -14.49 6.93 28.85
N ARG A 145 -14.63 8.26 28.82
CA ARG A 145 -14.36 9.04 30.02
C ARG A 145 -15.39 8.58 31.05
N GLU A 146 -14.97 7.81 32.04
CA GLU A 146 -15.69 7.77 33.31
C GLU A 146 -15.23 8.98 34.12
N LEU A 147 -16.12 9.96 34.20
CA LEU A 147 -16.14 10.96 35.25
C LEU A 147 -16.56 10.28 36.54
N GLY A 148 -15.79 10.49 37.61
CA GLY A 148 -16.31 10.53 38.98
C GLY A 148 -16.18 9.25 39.81
N SER A 149 -15.25 9.27 40.76
CA SER A 149 -15.56 9.35 42.19
C SER A 149 -14.38 9.95 42.93
#